data_AF-A0A9D5RM55-F1
#
_entry.id   AF-A0A9D5RM55-F1
#
_cell.length_a   1.000
_cell.length_b   1.000
_cell.length_c   1.000
_cell.angle_alpha   90.00
_cell.angle_beta   90.00
_cell.angle_gamma   90.00
#
_symmetry.space_group_name_H-M   'P 1'
#
loop_
_entity.id
_entity.type
_entity.pdbx_description
1 polymer ?
#
loop_
_entity_poly.entity_id
_entity_poly.type
_entity_poly.pdbx_seq_one_letter_code
_entity_poly.pdbx_strand_id
1 'polypeptide(L)'
;MEQLRIFKTIPKKHIAVNMLFIFLNVFVGQVVEVLYFRGYFTSKLSRFGKWSPVIITVLFSLYHLWLPLQNIFRISIFLPVTYLTWDKKDIYISIVFRCL
;
A
#
# COMPACT_ATOMS: atom_id res chain seq x y z
N MET A 1 -4.64 -26.09 -26.03
CA MET A 1 -5.99 -25.76 -26.54
C MET A 1 -7.07 -25.78 -25.44
N GLU A 2 -6.92 -26.59 -24.39
CA GLU A 2 -7.86 -26.68 -23.25
C GLU A 2 -8.05 -25.34 -22.50
N GLN A 3 -6.97 -24.63 -22.19
CA GLN A 3 -7.01 -23.36 -21.46
C GLN A 3 -7.79 -22.25 -22.20
N LEU A 4 -7.71 -22.22 -23.54
CA LEU A 4 -8.44 -21.26 -24.37
C LEU A 4 -9.95 -21.55 -24.43
N ARG A 5 -10.36 -22.82 -24.27
CA ARG A 5 -11.78 -23.19 -24.13
C ARG A 5 -12.35 -22.72 -22.80
N ILE A 6 -11.61 -22.94 -21.71
CA ILE A 6 -12.03 -22.54 -20.36
C ILE A 6 -12.29 -21.03 -20.31
N PHE A 7 -11.38 -20.20 -20.84
CA PHE A 7 -11.56 -18.75 -20.92
C PHE A 7 -12.82 -18.31 -21.69
N LYS A 8 -13.21 -19.06 -22.74
CA LYS A 8 -14.41 -18.78 -23.54
C LYS A 8 -15.71 -19.10 -22.79
N THR A 9 -15.68 -20.01 -21.83
CA THR A 9 -16.83 -20.41 -20.99
C THR A 9 -17.05 -19.52 -19.76
N ILE A 10 -16.08 -18.68 -19.38
CA ILE A 10 -16.24 -17.80 -18.21
C ILE A 10 -17.28 -16.71 -18.54
N PRO A 11 -18.36 -16.57 -17.76
CA PRO A 11 -19.35 -15.54 -18.02
C PRO A 11 -18.72 -14.15 -17.89
N LYS A 12 -19.03 -13.25 -18.83
CA LYS A 12 -18.48 -11.87 -18.88
C LYS A 12 -18.61 -11.13 -17.55
N LYS A 13 -19.65 -11.42 -16.77
CA LYS A 13 -19.87 -10.87 -15.42
C LYS A 13 -18.74 -11.23 -14.44
N HIS A 14 -18.26 -12.48 -14.43
CA HIS A 14 -17.16 -12.89 -13.55
C HIS A 14 -15.85 -12.21 -13.94
N ILE A 15 -15.59 -12.08 -15.24
CA ILE A 15 -14.42 -11.36 -15.76
C ILE A 15 -14.45 -9.89 -15.28
N ALA A 16 -15.61 -9.23 -15.41
CA ALA A 16 -15.78 -7.84 -14.96
C ALA A 16 -15.59 -7.68 -13.44
N VAL A 17 -16.18 -8.58 -12.63
CA VAL A 17 -16.03 -8.55 -11.16
C VAL A 17 -14.58 -8.76 -10.75
N ASN A 18 -13.88 -9.70 -11.37
CA ASN A 18 -12.47 -9.95 -11.06
C ASN A 18 -11.57 -8.78 -11.48
N MET A 19 -11.83 -8.16 -12.63
CA MET A 19 -11.10 -6.94 -13.04
C MET A 19 -11.31 -5.80 -12.05
N LEU A 20 -12.56 -5.58 -11.60
CA LEU A 20 -12.86 -4.58 -10.58
C LEU A 20 -12.15 -4.90 -9.26
N PHE A 21 -12.18 -6.17 -8.83
CA PHE A 21 -11.51 -6.61 -7.61
C PHE A 21 -10.00 -6.34 -7.67
N ILE A 22 -9.34 -6.67 -8.79
CA ILE A 22 -7.91 -6.39 -8.98
C ILE A 22 -7.65 -4.89 -8.93
N PHE A 23 -8.43 -4.08 -9.64
CA PHE A 23 -8.28 -2.62 -9.63
C PHE A 23 -8.43 -2.03 -8.22
N LEU A 24 -9.44 -2.46 -7.47
CA LEU A 24 -9.68 -2.02 -6.11
C LEU A 24 -8.51 -2.38 -5.18
N ASN A 25 -7.95 -3.59 -5.30
CA ASN A 25 -6.82 -4.00 -4.45
C ASN A 25 -5.51 -3.32 -4.84
N VAL A 26 -5.20 -3.28 -6.14
CA VAL A 26 -3.92 -2.76 -6.65
C VAL A 26 -3.84 -1.24 -6.58
N PHE A 27 -4.96 -0.53 -6.79
CA PHE A 27 -4.95 0.92 -6.83
C PHE A 27 -5.62 1.54 -5.60
N VAL A 28 -6.90 1.22 -5.38
CA VAL A 28 -7.68 1.88 -4.31
C VAL A 28 -7.13 1.51 -2.93
N GLY A 29 -6.79 0.25 -2.71
CA GLY A 29 -6.18 -0.22 -1.46
C GLY A 29 -4.90 0.54 -1.15
N GLN A 30 -3.99 0.66 -2.12
CA GLN A 30 -2.71 1.37 -1.94
C GLN A 30 -2.91 2.86 -1.65
N VAL A 31 -3.83 3.53 -2.35
CA VAL A 31 -4.15 4.94 -2.09
C VAL A 31 -4.72 5.13 -0.69
N VAL A 32 -5.64 4.25 -0.26
CA VAL A 32 -6.23 4.28 1.08
C VAL A 32 -5.16 4.12 2.16
N GLU A 33 -4.22 3.18 1.98
CA GLU A 33 -3.11 2.99 2.92
C GLU A 33 -2.25 4.25 3.04
N VAL A 34 -1.94 4.91 1.91
CA VAL A 34 -1.16 6.16 1.94
C VAL A 34 -1.93 7.25 2.68
N LEU A 35 -3.20 7.49 2.34
CA LEU A 35 -4.01 8.51 3.01
C LEU A 35 -4.13 8.24 4.52
N TYR A 36 -4.27 6.98 4.91
CA TYR A 36 -4.35 6.57 6.31
C TYR A 36 -3.02 6.79 7.04
N PHE A 37 -1.93 6.15 6.62
CA PHE A 37 -0.65 6.21 7.33
C PHE A 37 0.04 7.57 7.19
N ARG A 38 0.05 8.14 5.98
CA ARG A 38 0.74 9.38 5.63
C ARG A 38 -0.05 10.64 5.95
N GLY A 39 -1.37 10.60 5.75
CA GLY A 39 -2.24 11.73 6.05
C GLY A 39 -2.62 11.70 7.52
N TYR A 40 -3.58 10.85 7.83
CA TYR A 40 -4.21 10.82 9.15
C TYR A 40 -3.25 10.44 10.28
N PHE A 41 -2.54 9.32 10.16
CA PHE A 41 -1.71 8.78 11.23
C PHE A 41 -0.48 9.65 11.49
N THR A 42 0.14 10.16 10.42
CA THR A 42 1.29 11.07 10.52
C THR A 42 0.93 12.37 11.23
N SER A 43 -0.23 12.97 10.94
CA SER A 43 -0.68 14.18 11.63
C SER A 43 -0.80 13.96 13.16
N LYS A 44 -1.33 12.81 13.58
CA LYS A 44 -1.47 12.44 14.99
C LYS A 44 -0.15 12.10 15.67
N LEU A 45 0.77 11.47 14.94
CA LEU A 45 2.08 11.10 15.45
C LEU A 45 3.12 12.21 15.35
N SER A 46 2.78 13.35 14.73
CA SER A 46 3.71 14.47 14.51
C SER A 46 4.39 14.98 15.78
N ARG A 47 3.75 14.79 16.95
CA ARG A 47 4.32 15.05 18.28
C ARG A 47 5.63 14.30 18.57
N PHE A 48 5.90 13.19 17.88
CA PHE A 48 7.13 12.41 18.01
C PHE A 48 8.26 12.90 17.09
N GLY A 49 8.02 13.97 16.31
CA GLY A 49 9.04 14.63 15.49
C GLY A 49 9.71 13.66 14.53
N LYS A 50 11.05 13.60 14.56
CA LYS A 50 11.87 12.75 13.69
C LYS A 50 11.67 11.24 13.91
N TRP A 51 11.02 10.83 15.00
CA TRP A 51 10.67 9.43 15.24
C TRP A 51 9.33 9.03 14.61
N SER A 52 8.50 10.00 14.21
CA SER A 52 7.21 9.72 13.57
C SER A 52 7.36 8.79 12.37
N PRO A 53 8.30 9.01 11.42
CA PRO A 53 8.50 8.10 10.28
C PRO A 53 8.78 6.66 10.70
N VAL A 54 9.62 6.46 11.72
CA VAL A 54 9.95 5.11 12.24
C VAL A 54 8.70 4.43 12.80
N ILE A 55 7.95 5.12 13.65
CA ILE A 55 6.74 4.58 14.28
C ILE A 55 5.72 4.21 13.20
N ILE A 56 5.49 5.09 12.23
CA ILE A 56 4.56 4.86 11.12
C ILE A 56 5.00 3.65 10.29
N THR A 57 6.27 3.53 9.93
CA THR A 57 6.76 2.40 9.13
C THR A 57 6.65 1.08 9.88
N VAL A 58 6.94 1.06 11.19
CA VAL A 58 6.78 -0.14 12.02
C VAL A 58 5.30 -0.53 12.11
N LEU A 59 4.40 0.42 12.39
CA LEU A 59 2.96 0.15 12.44
C LEU A 59 2.41 -0.29 11.08
N PHE A 60 2.88 0.31 9.99
CA PHE A 60 2.56 -0.12 8.63
C PHE A 60 2.98 -1.56 8.39
N SER A 61 4.15 -1.96 8.88
CA SER A 61 4.62 -3.33 8.78
C SER A 61 3.82 -4.29 9.67
N LEU A 62 3.46 -3.88 10.89
CA LEU A 62 2.64 -4.70 11.81
C LEU A 62 1.18 -4.80 11.36
N TYR A 63 0.67 -3.86 10.56
CA TYR A 63 -0.61 -4.03 9.87
C TYR A 63 -0.58 -5.25 8.92
N HIS A 64 0.61 -5.67 8.50
CA HIS A 64 0.84 -6.77 7.55
C HIS A 64 1.28 -8.10 8.20
N LEU A 65 0.81 -8.38 9.42
CA LEU A 65 1.17 -9.61 10.15
C LEU A 65 0.80 -10.92 9.45
N TRP A 66 -0.03 -10.90 8.41
CA TRP A 66 -0.34 -12.09 7.61
C TRP A 66 0.85 -12.61 6.79
N LEU A 67 1.90 -11.80 6.59
CA LEU A 67 3.16 -12.18 5.92
C LEU A 67 4.36 -11.72 6.76
N PRO A 68 4.65 -12.38 7.90
CA PRO A 68 5.59 -11.88 8.90
C PRO A 68 7.02 -11.78 8.39
N LEU A 69 7.45 -12.69 7.50
CA LEU A 69 8.79 -12.63 6.90
C LEU A 69 8.98 -11.41 5.98
N GLN A 70 7.89 -10.89 5.39
CA GLN A 70 7.96 -9.69 4.56
C GLN A 70 8.02 -8.40 5.39
N ASN A 71 7.78 -8.46 6.70
CA ASN A 71 7.76 -7.26 7.53
C ASN A 71 9.12 -6.58 7.61
N ILE A 72 10.20 -7.36 7.72
CA ILE A 72 11.57 -6.84 7.70
C ILE A 72 11.82 -6.09 6.39
N PHE A 73 11.47 -6.73 5.26
CA PHE A 73 11.62 -6.14 3.93
C PHE A 73 10.80 -4.85 3.75
N ARG A 74 9.55 -4.84 4.22
CA ARG A 74 8.69 -3.64 4.21
C ARG A 74 9.34 -2.51 4.99
N ILE A 75 9.85 -2.77 6.18
CA ILE A 75 10.52 -1.73 6.97
C ILE A 75 11.74 -1.19 6.20
N SER A 76 12.59 -2.06 5.67
CA SER A 76 13.79 -1.67 4.92
C SER A 76 13.48 -0.77 3.71
N ILE A 77 12.42 -1.07 2.96
CA ILE A 77 12.04 -0.30 1.75
C ILE A 77 11.25 0.96 2.10
N PHE A 78 10.26 0.86 2.99
CA PHE A 78 9.34 1.96 3.24
C PHE A 78 9.90 2.99 4.21
N LEU A 79 10.85 2.64 5.07
CA LEU A 79 11.47 3.59 6.00
C LEU A 79 12.14 4.77 5.28
N PRO A 80 13.04 4.58 4.29
CA PRO A 80 13.68 5.70 3.59
C PRO A 80 12.67 6.58 2.86
N VAL A 81 11.67 5.98 2.20
CA VAL A 81 10.61 6.75 1.51
C VAL A 81 9.78 7.55 2.50
N THR A 82 9.46 6.96 3.66
CA THR A 82 8.69 7.63 4.71
C THR A 82 9.46 8.81 5.29
N TYR A 83 10.79 8.70 5.43
CA TYR A 83 11.67 9.80 5.82
C TYR A 83 11.76 10.89 4.74
N LEU A 84 12.00 10.52 3.48
CA LEU A 84 12.11 11.48 2.37
C LEU A 84 10.86 12.36 2.24
N THR A 85 9.69 11.73 2.33
CA THR A 85 8.42 12.43 2.22
C THR A 85 8.06 13.21 3.49
N TRP A 86 8.75 12.96 4.62
CA TRP A 86 8.48 13.64 5.90
C TRP A 86 8.98 15.07 5.86
N ASP A 87 10.19 15.24 5.34
CA ASP A 87 10.78 16.56 5.15
C ASP A 87 10.06 17.34 4.05
N LYS A 88 9.64 16.64 2.97
CA LYS A 88 8.94 17.25 1.83
C LYS A 88 7.48 17.62 2.10
N LYS A 89 6.87 17.03 3.14
CA LYS A 89 5.41 17.09 3.41
C LYS A 89 4.54 16.80 2.19
N ASP A 90 5.04 15.96 1.29
CA ASP A 90 4.41 15.65 0.01
C ASP A 90 3.86 14.22 0.02
N ILE A 91 2.54 14.11 -0.04
CA ILE A 91 1.82 12.83 -0.07
C ILE A 91 1.82 12.21 -1.47
N TYR A 92 1.96 13.00 -2.54
CA TYR A 92 1.91 12.50 -3.91
C TYR A 92 3.09 11.59 -4.22
N ILE A 93 4.29 11.91 -3.70
CA ILE A 93 5.47 11.05 -3.80
C ILE A 93 5.21 9.66 -3.18
N SER A 94 4.50 9.63 -2.03
CA SER A 94 4.15 8.36 -1.37
C SER A 94 3.13 7.55 -2.17
N ILE A 95 2.16 8.21 -2.82
CA ILE A 95 1.16 7.56 -3.68
C ILE A 95 1.85 6.96 -4.90
N VAL A 96 2.66 7.76 -5.61
CA VAL A 96 3.37 7.32 -6.82
C VAL A 96 4.30 6.14 -6.51
N PHE A 97 5.07 6.20 -5.42
CA PHE A 97 5.98 5.11 -5.03
C PHE A 97 5.28 3.80 -4.67
N ARG A 98 4.03 3.83 -4.18
CA ARG A 98 3.29 2.62 -3.76
C ARG A 98 2.38 2.06 -4.84
N CYS A 99 2.03 2.86 -5.84
CA CYS A 99 1.19 2.45 -6.96
C CYS A 99 1.99 2.01 -8.21
N LEU A 100 3.26 2.42 -8.33
CA LEU A 100 4.23 1.90 -9.32
C LEU A 100 4.94 0.66 -8.77
#